data_AF-A0A536FJE2-F1
#
_entry.id   AF-A0A536FJE2-F1
#
_cell.length_a   1.000
_cell.length_b   1.000
_cell.length_c   1.000
_cell.angle_alpha   90.00
_cell.angle_beta   90.00
_cell.angle_gamma   90.00
#
_symmetry.space_group_name_H-M   'P 1'
#
loop_
_entity.id
_entity.type
_entity.pdbx_description
1 polymer ?
#
loop_
_entity_poly.entity_id
_entity_poly.type
_entity_poly.pdbx_seq_one_letter_code
_entity_poly.pdbx_strand_id
1 'polypeptide(L)'
;MQPVVIGDVIWEPSPEVIERSRLKRFMDRHGIETFDELLRRADDDIEWFWDATVKDIDIAFYREYDKVVDLSQGKPWAKWWVGARMNIVQSCLDRHRDGAFGDKTAIIWEGEPGDVRTLSYRELDRQVSRLAGALRKLGVRQGDRIGIFMPMCPEVAVSVLAATKIGAVIIP
;
A
#
# COMPACT_ATOMS: atom_id res chain seq x y z
N MET A 1 4.13 -11.42 -42.90
CA MET A 1 3.95 -10.59 -41.68
C MET A 1 2.70 -9.76 -41.93
N GLN A 2 1.57 -10.06 -41.28
CA GLN A 2 0.38 -9.24 -41.42
C GLN A 2 0.65 -7.87 -40.77
N PRO A 3 0.28 -6.75 -41.42
CA PRO A 3 0.46 -5.43 -40.86
C PRO A 3 -0.43 -5.28 -39.62
N VAL A 4 0.17 -4.92 -38.49
CA VAL A 4 -0.58 -4.55 -37.28
C VAL A 4 -1.23 -3.20 -37.56
N VAL A 5 -2.56 -3.18 -37.66
CA VAL A 5 -3.34 -1.94 -37.75
C VAL A 5 -3.29 -1.29 -36.37
N ILE A 6 -2.63 -0.15 -36.25
CA ILE A 6 -2.67 0.69 -35.04
C ILE A 6 -4.06 1.33 -35.01
N GLY A 7 -4.98 0.70 -34.27
CA GLY A 7 -6.37 1.17 -34.16
C GLY A 7 -7.31 0.18 -33.48
N ASP A 8 -7.04 -1.13 -33.59
CA ASP A 8 -7.89 -2.14 -32.99
C ASP A 8 -7.39 -2.53 -31.60
N VAL A 9 -8.29 -2.56 -30.62
CA VAL A 9 -8.02 -3.03 -29.27
C VAL A 9 -7.52 -4.48 -29.35
N ILE A 10 -6.24 -4.69 -29.04
CA ILE A 10 -5.58 -6.00 -29.20
C ILE A 10 -6.02 -7.04 -28.15
N TRP A 11 -6.68 -6.60 -27.08
CA TRP A 11 -7.17 -7.45 -26.01
C TRP A 11 -8.22 -6.73 -25.16
N GLU A 12 -9.29 -7.46 -24.82
CA GLU A 12 -10.28 -7.05 -23.83
C GLU A 12 -10.41 -8.13 -22.75
N PRO A 13 -10.68 -7.76 -21.49
CA PRO A 13 -10.88 -8.73 -20.42
C PRO A 13 -12.12 -9.57 -20.70
N SER A 14 -12.00 -10.90 -20.56
CA SER A 14 -13.16 -11.78 -20.65
C SER A 14 -14.14 -11.52 -19.49
N PRO A 15 -15.43 -11.88 -19.64
CA PRO A 15 -16.41 -11.76 -18.56
C PRO A 15 -15.97 -12.44 -17.25
N GLU A 16 -15.28 -13.58 -17.35
CA GLU A 16 -14.72 -14.28 -16.19
C GLU A 16 -13.63 -13.46 -15.47
N VAL A 17 -12.76 -12.77 -16.22
CA VAL A 17 -11.72 -11.90 -15.66
C VAL A 17 -12.36 -10.69 -14.96
N ILE A 18 -13.40 -10.11 -15.55
CA ILE A 18 -14.14 -9.00 -14.97
C ILE A 18 -14.80 -9.43 -13.66
N GLU A 19 -15.53 -10.55 -13.67
CA GLU A 19 -16.32 -11.02 -12.53
C GLU A 19 -15.46 -11.33 -11.29
N ARG A 20 -14.27 -11.90 -11.49
CA ARG A 20 -13.34 -12.20 -10.38
C ARG A 20 -12.51 -10.99 -9.91
N SER A 21 -12.65 -9.84 -10.57
CA SER A 21 -11.81 -8.68 -10.26
C SER A 21 -12.22 -8.02 -8.95
N ARG A 22 -11.22 -7.46 -8.22
CA ARG A 22 -11.49 -6.67 -7.01
C ARG A 22 -12.29 -5.39 -7.34
N LEU A 23 -12.10 -4.85 -8.55
CA LEU A 23 -12.81 -3.67 -9.02
C LEU A 23 -14.30 -3.95 -9.22
N LYS A 24 -14.66 -5.08 -9.84
CA LYS A 24 -16.06 -5.50 -9.96
C LYS A 24 -16.74 -5.65 -8.61
N ARG A 25 -16.08 -6.33 -7.66
CA ARG A 25 -16.55 -6.43 -6.26
C ARG A 25 -16.77 -5.06 -5.61
N PHE A 26 -15.86 -4.12 -5.84
CA PHE A 26 -15.99 -2.75 -5.33
C PHE A 26 -17.20 -2.04 -5.95
N MET A 27 -17.34 -2.11 -7.29
CA MET A 27 -18.47 -1.53 -8.02
C MET A 27 -19.82 -2.10 -7.54
N ASP A 28 -19.92 -3.42 -7.40
CA ASP A 28 -21.13 -4.11 -6.93
C ASP A 28 -21.54 -3.66 -5.52
N ARG A 29 -20.57 -3.54 -4.60
CA ARG A 29 -20.82 -3.05 -3.25
C ARG A 29 -21.39 -1.63 -3.23
N HIS A 30 -21.02 -0.82 -4.21
CA HIS A 30 -21.44 0.57 -4.33
C HIS A 30 -22.59 0.80 -5.33
N GLY A 31 -23.15 -0.29 -5.88
CA GLY A 31 -24.26 -0.25 -6.82
C GLY A 31 -23.91 0.43 -8.14
N ILE A 32 -22.68 0.27 -8.62
CA ILE A 32 -22.18 0.89 -9.85
C ILE A 32 -22.14 -0.17 -10.96
N GLU A 33 -22.81 0.08 -12.08
CA GLU A 33 -23.00 -0.94 -13.12
C GLU A 33 -21.86 -0.98 -14.13
N THR A 34 -21.28 0.19 -14.43
CA THR A 34 -20.27 0.34 -15.49
C THR A 34 -19.02 1.05 -15.02
N PHE A 35 -17.89 0.76 -15.68
CA PHE A 35 -16.62 1.41 -15.35
C PHE A 35 -16.66 2.92 -15.62
N ASP A 36 -17.33 3.34 -16.69
CA ASP A 36 -17.52 4.76 -17.00
C ASP A 36 -18.34 5.48 -15.92
N GLU A 37 -19.36 4.82 -15.37
CA GLU A 37 -20.12 5.34 -14.24
C GLU A 37 -19.23 5.48 -12.98
N LEU A 38 -18.37 4.51 -12.70
CA LEU A 38 -17.40 4.60 -11.61
C LEU A 38 -16.48 5.81 -11.80
N LEU A 39 -15.90 5.98 -12.99
CA LEU A 39 -15.00 7.09 -13.29
C LEU A 39 -15.71 8.43 -13.12
N ARG A 40 -16.90 8.59 -13.71
CA ARG A 40 -17.69 9.82 -13.59
C ARG A 40 -18.00 10.14 -12.13
N ARG A 41 -18.44 9.15 -11.35
CA ARG A 41 -18.74 9.35 -9.93
C ARG A 41 -17.49 9.69 -9.12
N ALA A 42 -16.35 9.06 -9.42
CA ALA A 42 -15.09 9.33 -8.73
C ALA A 42 -14.57 10.75 -9.00
N ASP A 43 -14.78 11.28 -10.20
CA ASP A 43 -14.44 12.65 -10.57
C ASP A 43 -15.42 13.67 -9.95
N ASP A 44 -16.72 13.36 -9.96
CA ASP A 44 -17.77 14.23 -9.43
C ASP A 44 -17.74 14.31 -7.90
N ASP A 45 -17.40 13.21 -7.21
CA ASP A 45 -17.37 13.10 -5.74
C ASP A 45 -16.08 12.41 -5.25
N ILE A 46 -15.01 13.19 -5.22
CA ILE A 46 -13.68 12.76 -4.80
C ILE A 46 -13.62 12.33 -3.33
N GLU A 47 -14.42 12.95 -2.46
CA GLU A 47 -14.45 12.61 -1.03
C GLU A 47 -15.07 11.23 -0.83
N TRP A 48 -16.21 10.96 -1.46
CA TRP A 48 -16.82 9.63 -1.44
C TRP A 48 -15.87 8.56 -2.00
N PHE A 49 -15.26 8.81 -3.15
CA PHE A 49 -14.45 7.79 -3.82
C PHE A 49 -13.26 7.34 -2.97
N TRP A 50 -12.53 8.30 -2.41
CA TRP A 50 -11.38 7.98 -1.58
C TRP A 50 -11.80 7.36 -0.25
N ASP A 51 -12.86 7.86 0.41
CA ASP A 51 -13.43 7.25 1.63
C ASP A 51 -13.81 5.78 1.41
N ALA A 52 -14.53 5.50 0.32
CA ALA A 52 -14.91 4.15 -0.07
C ALA A 52 -13.68 3.27 -0.36
N THR A 53 -12.69 3.82 -1.06
CA THR A 53 -11.46 3.10 -1.44
C THR A 53 -10.64 2.68 -0.22
N VAL A 54 -10.36 3.61 0.71
CA VAL A 54 -9.55 3.28 1.91
C VAL A 54 -10.24 2.27 2.81
N LYS A 55 -11.58 2.25 2.83
CA LYS A 55 -12.37 1.23 3.52
C LYS A 55 -12.34 -0.11 2.80
N ASP A 56 -12.40 -0.16 1.47
CA ASP A 56 -12.34 -1.43 0.71
C ASP A 56 -10.99 -2.12 0.81
N ILE A 57 -9.89 -1.35 0.77
CA ILE A 57 -8.53 -1.87 0.94
C ILE A 57 -8.12 -1.99 2.42
N ASP A 58 -9.04 -1.64 3.33
CA ASP A 58 -8.89 -1.76 4.77
C ASP A 58 -7.64 -1.04 5.30
N ILE A 59 -7.44 0.26 5.03
CA ILE A 59 -6.32 1.01 5.63
C ILE A 59 -6.57 1.20 7.13
N ALA A 60 -5.58 0.83 7.97
CA ALA A 60 -5.68 0.99 9.41
C ALA A 60 -5.27 2.41 9.84
N PHE A 61 -6.13 3.01 10.66
CA PHE A 61 -5.89 4.27 11.34
C PHE A 61 -5.86 4.04 12.87
N TYR A 62 -4.94 4.73 13.55
CA TYR A 62 -4.97 4.87 15.01
C TYR A 62 -6.00 5.90 15.45
N ARG A 63 -6.19 6.93 14.62
CA ARG A 63 -7.27 7.92 14.73
C ARG A 63 -7.83 8.12 13.32
N GLU A 64 -9.13 7.95 13.17
CA GLU A 64 -9.84 8.22 11.94
C GLU A 64 -9.70 9.69 11.52
N TYR A 65 -9.84 9.94 10.21
CA TYR A 65 -9.87 11.30 9.67
C TYR A 65 -11.19 12.00 9.99
N ASP A 66 -11.11 13.31 10.21
CA ASP A 66 -12.29 14.17 10.33
C ASP A 66 -12.79 14.61 8.94
N LYS A 67 -11.89 14.64 7.95
CA LYS A 67 -12.19 15.01 6.56
C LYS A 67 -11.29 14.27 5.57
N VAL A 68 -11.85 13.83 4.46
CA VAL A 68 -11.13 13.10 3.39
C VAL A 68 -10.10 14.00 2.70
N VAL A 69 -10.51 15.19 2.24
CA VAL A 69 -9.61 16.13 1.59
C VAL A 69 -9.98 17.58 1.90
N ASP A 70 -8.98 18.42 2.14
CA ASP A 70 -9.12 19.88 2.19
C ASP A 70 -8.38 20.50 1.00
N LEU A 71 -9.16 21.16 0.14
CA LEU A 71 -8.70 21.86 -1.06
C LEU A 71 -8.79 23.38 -0.93
N SER A 72 -9.03 23.92 0.27
CA SER A 72 -9.20 25.36 0.51
C SER A 72 -8.01 26.22 0.07
N GLN A 73 -6.81 25.65 0.00
CA GLN A 73 -5.59 26.31 -0.47
C GLN A 73 -5.28 26.04 -1.95
N GLY A 74 -6.17 25.36 -2.68
CA GLY A 74 -5.98 24.94 -4.06
C GLY A 74 -5.38 23.54 -4.19
N LYS A 75 -5.56 22.92 -5.38
CA LYS A 75 -5.14 21.54 -5.67
C LYS A 75 -3.67 21.24 -5.36
N PRO A 76 -2.68 22.11 -5.65
CA PRO A 76 -1.27 21.85 -5.32
C PRO A 76 -0.98 21.72 -3.82
N TRP A 77 -1.89 22.21 -2.97
CA TRP A 77 -1.76 22.24 -1.51
C TRP A 77 -2.81 21.37 -0.82
N ALA A 78 -3.37 20.39 -1.54
CA ALA A 78 -4.38 19.47 -1.03
C ALA A 78 -3.89 18.76 0.24
N LYS A 79 -4.71 18.78 1.30
CA LYS A 79 -4.46 18.04 2.53
C LYS A 79 -5.40 16.86 2.60
N TRP A 80 -4.85 15.65 2.55
CA TRP A 80 -5.61 14.40 2.59
C TRP A 80 -5.66 13.83 4.00
N TRP A 81 -6.78 13.17 4.31
CA TRP A 81 -7.03 12.49 5.58
C TRP A 81 -6.80 13.40 6.79
N VAL A 82 -7.45 14.56 6.78
CA VAL A 82 -7.26 15.62 7.77
C VAL A 82 -7.60 15.09 9.16
N GLY A 83 -6.67 15.24 10.09
CA GLY A 83 -6.80 14.77 11.46
C GLY A 83 -6.47 13.28 11.66
N ALA A 84 -6.32 12.49 10.60
CA ALA A 84 -5.98 11.08 10.75
C ALA A 84 -4.60 10.89 11.40
N ARG A 85 -4.47 9.79 12.14
CA ARG A 85 -3.16 9.29 12.60
C ARG A 85 -3.04 7.84 12.17
N MET A 86 -1.98 7.52 11.42
CA MET A 86 -1.72 6.15 10.97
C MET A 86 -0.22 5.85 10.97
N ASN A 87 0.11 4.57 10.78
CA ASN A 87 1.41 4.15 10.31
C ASN A 87 1.19 3.05 9.27
N ILE A 88 1.73 3.19 8.06
CA ILE A 88 1.49 2.21 6.99
C ILE A 88 1.97 0.80 7.35
N VAL A 89 2.98 0.67 8.22
CA VAL A 89 3.46 -0.63 8.73
C VAL A 89 2.38 -1.33 9.56
N GLN A 90 1.46 -0.60 10.20
CA GLN A 90 0.30 -1.21 10.85
C GLN A 90 -0.58 -1.94 9.85
N SER A 91 -0.80 -1.33 8.68
CA SER A 91 -1.61 -1.91 7.62
C SER A 91 -0.91 -3.07 6.92
N CYS A 92 0.36 -2.89 6.60
CA CYS A 92 1.12 -3.86 5.82
C CYS A 92 1.67 -5.02 6.64
N LEU A 93 1.84 -4.87 7.96
CA LEU A 93 2.60 -5.83 8.77
C LEU A 93 1.99 -6.10 10.14
N ASP A 94 1.85 -5.08 10.98
CA ASP A 94 1.55 -5.32 12.41
C ASP A 94 0.18 -5.98 12.62
N ARG A 95 -0.84 -5.67 11.79
CA ARG A 95 -2.15 -6.32 11.86
C ARG A 95 -2.12 -7.83 11.60
N HIS A 96 -1.10 -8.29 10.90
CA HIS A 96 -0.92 -9.68 10.48
C HIS A 96 -0.01 -10.47 11.44
N ARG A 97 0.58 -9.79 12.44
CA ARG A 97 1.49 -10.38 13.40
C ARG A 97 0.86 -11.54 14.17
N ASP A 98 -0.37 -11.35 14.62
CA ASP A 98 -1.05 -12.28 15.50
C ASP A 98 -1.96 -13.23 14.71
N GLY A 99 -2.09 -14.47 15.20
CA GLY A 99 -2.89 -15.51 14.54
C GLY A 99 -2.22 -16.17 13.33
N ALA A 100 -3.02 -16.92 12.57
CA ALA A 100 -2.55 -17.82 11.51
C ALA A 100 -2.05 -17.08 10.25
N PHE A 101 -2.47 -15.82 10.02
CA PHE A 101 -2.01 -15.07 8.86
C PHE A 101 -0.51 -14.75 8.96
N GLY A 102 0.02 -14.62 10.18
CA GLY A 102 1.44 -14.37 10.42
C GLY A 102 2.37 -15.41 9.78
N ASP A 103 1.89 -16.63 9.56
CA ASP A 103 2.70 -17.71 8.98
C ASP A 103 2.66 -17.73 7.44
N LYS A 104 1.84 -16.86 6.81
CA LYS A 104 1.87 -16.68 5.36
C LYS A 104 3.18 -16.03 4.92
N THR A 105 3.67 -16.42 3.75
CA THR A 105 4.81 -15.78 3.11
C THR A 105 4.51 -14.32 2.77
N ALA A 106 5.33 -13.41 3.27
CA ALA A 106 5.30 -11.98 2.97
C ALA A 106 6.30 -11.59 1.88
N ILE A 107 7.52 -12.15 1.96
CA ILE A 107 8.59 -11.90 0.99
C ILE A 107 9.06 -13.23 0.43
N ILE A 108 9.16 -13.28 -0.89
CA ILE A 108 9.94 -14.26 -1.64
C ILE A 108 11.04 -13.45 -2.31
N TRP A 109 12.28 -13.74 -1.96
CA TRP A 109 13.45 -13.13 -2.57
C TRP A 109 14.22 -14.17 -3.34
N GLU A 110 14.63 -13.81 -4.55
CA GLU A 110 15.45 -14.62 -5.44
C GLU A 110 16.75 -13.85 -5.70
N GLY A 111 17.87 -14.43 -5.30
CA GLY A 111 19.20 -13.92 -5.57
C GLY A 111 19.82 -14.60 -6.79
N GLU A 112 20.89 -14.03 -7.33
CA GLU A 112 21.75 -14.70 -8.31
C GLU A 112 22.77 -15.55 -7.51
N PRO A 113 22.88 -16.89 -7.71
CA PRO A 113 22.57 -17.69 -8.90
C PRO A 113 21.32 -18.60 -8.79
N GLY A 114 20.28 -18.17 -8.07
CA GLY A 114 19.05 -18.94 -7.84
C GLY A 114 18.72 -19.17 -6.35
N ASP A 115 19.41 -18.48 -5.44
CA ASP A 115 19.14 -18.58 -4.00
C ASP A 115 17.74 -18.03 -3.69
N VAL A 116 16.91 -18.83 -3.04
CA VAL A 116 15.57 -18.39 -2.62
C VAL A 116 15.53 -18.23 -1.11
N ARG A 117 15.17 -17.04 -0.65
CA ARG A 117 14.84 -16.78 0.76
C ARG A 117 13.38 -16.39 0.86
N THR A 118 12.70 -16.95 1.84
CA THR A 118 11.33 -16.56 2.17
C THR A 118 11.27 -16.00 3.56
N LEU A 119 10.41 -15.00 3.77
CA LEU A 119 10.06 -14.50 5.09
C LEU A 119 8.55 -14.54 5.21
N SER A 120 8.05 -15.20 6.24
CA SER A 120 6.66 -15.07 6.68
C SER A 120 6.39 -13.65 7.21
N TYR A 121 5.12 -13.24 7.29
CA TYR A 121 4.72 -11.98 7.93
C TYR A 121 5.26 -11.89 9.36
N ARG A 122 5.26 -13.00 10.11
CA ARG A 122 5.76 -13.08 11.48
C ARG A 122 7.27 -12.89 11.56
N GLU A 123 8.04 -13.50 10.65
CA GLU A 123 9.49 -13.32 10.59
C GLU A 123 9.87 -11.90 10.18
N LEU A 124 9.18 -11.36 9.17
CA LEU A 124 9.36 -9.98 8.72
C LEU A 124 9.07 -9.00 9.85
N ASP A 125 7.96 -9.15 10.56
CA ASP A 125 7.60 -8.30 11.70
C ASP A 125 8.65 -8.35 12.83
N ARG A 126 9.16 -9.54 13.16
CA ARG A 126 10.22 -9.70 14.17
C ARG A 126 11.48 -8.94 13.77
N GLN A 127 11.92 -9.06 12.51
CA GLN A 127 13.11 -8.38 12.01
C GLN A 127 12.92 -6.86 11.97
N VAL A 128 11.77 -6.40 11.44
CA VAL A 128 11.39 -4.98 11.39
C VAL A 128 11.34 -4.37 12.79
N SER A 129 10.68 -5.05 13.73
CA SER A 129 10.54 -4.57 15.10
C SER A 129 11.89 -4.53 15.85
N ARG A 130 12.77 -5.50 15.59
CA ARG A 130 14.13 -5.53 16.14
C ARG A 130 14.96 -4.36 15.63
N LEU A 131 14.95 -4.10 14.32
CA LEU A 131 15.70 -2.99 13.72
C LEU A 131 15.12 -1.63 14.16
N ALA A 132 13.80 -1.49 14.16
CA ALA A 132 13.12 -0.28 14.66
C ALA A 132 13.52 0.05 16.12
N GLY A 133 13.59 -0.97 16.98
CA GLY A 133 14.08 -0.82 18.35
C GLY A 133 15.55 -0.41 18.43
N ALA A 134 16.41 -0.98 17.58
CA ALA A 134 17.82 -0.60 17.49
C ALA A 134 18.01 0.85 17.03
N LEU A 135 17.30 1.28 15.98
CA LEU A 135 17.32 2.66 15.50
C LEU A 135 16.88 3.66 16.58
N ARG A 136 15.80 3.35 17.32
CA ARG A 136 15.38 4.17 18.47
C ARG A 136 16.46 4.25 19.56
N LYS A 137 17.14 3.14 19.87
CA LYS A 137 18.25 3.13 20.84
C LYS A 137 19.44 3.98 20.38
N LEU A 138 19.68 4.07 19.08
CA LEU A 138 20.69 4.94 18.48
C LEU A 138 20.25 6.42 18.43
N GLY A 139 19.03 6.74 18.88
CA GLY A 139 18.54 8.10 18.99
C GLY A 139 17.74 8.61 17.80
N VAL A 140 17.41 7.74 16.83
CA VAL A 140 16.57 8.13 15.69
C VAL A 140 15.14 8.45 16.15
N ARG A 141 14.63 9.59 15.71
CA ARG A 141 13.30 10.11 16.03
C ARG A 141 12.44 10.26 14.78
N GLN A 142 11.14 10.49 15.01
CA GLN A 142 10.22 10.83 13.92
C GLN A 142 10.71 12.08 13.17
N GLY A 143 10.76 12.00 11.84
CA GLY A 143 11.25 13.07 10.97
C GLY A 143 12.76 13.01 10.67
N ASP A 144 13.54 12.21 11.38
CA ASP A 144 14.96 12.02 11.04
C ASP A 144 15.10 11.28 9.71
N ARG A 145 16.15 11.61 8.94
CA ARG A 145 16.40 11.00 7.64
C ARG A 145 17.34 9.80 7.77
N ILE A 146 17.02 8.71 7.09
CA ILE A 146 17.85 7.51 7.00
C ILE A 146 18.17 7.25 5.53
N GLY A 147 19.45 7.31 5.18
CA GLY A 147 19.95 6.85 3.89
C GLY A 147 20.01 5.32 3.86
N ILE A 148 19.49 4.70 2.81
CA ILE A 148 19.53 3.24 2.63
C ILE A 148 20.31 2.91 1.36
N PHE A 149 21.54 2.42 1.50
CA PHE A 149 22.38 2.00 0.37
C PHE A 149 22.66 0.51 0.44
N MET A 150 21.86 -0.29 -0.26
CA MET A 150 21.91 -1.75 -0.25
C MET A 150 21.47 -2.31 -1.63
N PRO A 151 21.94 -3.52 -2.03
CA PRO A 151 21.39 -4.21 -3.19
C PRO A 151 19.95 -4.69 -2.92
N MET A 152 19.27 -5.21 -3.95
CA MET A 152 17.93 -5.80 -3.80
C MET A 152 17.99 -7.10 -3.00
N CYS A 153 17.99 -6.98 -1.67
CA CYS A 153 17.94 -8.08 -0.70
C CYS A 153 16.74 -7.92 0.26
N PRO A 154 16.29 -8.98 0.95
CA PRO A 154 15.20 -8.92 1.92
C PRO A 154 15.40 -7.85 2.99
N GLU A 155 16.64 -7.58 3.37
CA GLU A 155 17.01 -6.59 4.37
C GLU A 155 16.64 -5.15 3.94
N VAL A 156 16.49 -4.86 2.65
CA VAL A 156 15.94 -3.58 2.15
C VAL A 156 14.52 -3.38 2.64
N ALA A 157 13.66 -4.39 2.48
CA ALA A 157 12.28 -4.32 2.96
C ALA A 157 12.23 -4.17 4.49
N VAL A 158 13.08 -4.91 5.21
CA VAL A 158 13.21 -4.78 6.68
C VAL A 158 13.62 -3.36 7.07
N SER A 159 14.58 -2.77 6.37
CA SER A 159 15.11 -1.43 6.67
C SER A 159 14.10 -0.32 6.38
N VAL A 160 13.44 -0.39 5.22
CA VAL A 160 12.37 0.52 4.82
C VAL A 160 11.21 0.47 5.83
N LEU A 161 10.73 -0.73 6.18
CA LEU A 161 9.63 -0.88 7.11
C LEU A 161 10.04 -0.47 8.53
N ALA A 162 11.26 -0.75 8.98
CA ALA A 162 11.72 -0.34 10.30
C ALA A 162 11.83 1.19 10.45
N ALA A 163 12.39 1.87 9.44
CA ALA A 163 12.47 3.33 9.39
C ALA A 163 11.06 3.95 9.41
N THR A 164 10.16 3.44 8.57
CA THR A 164 8.77 3.90 8.49
C THR A 164 8.00 3.63 9.79
N LYS A 165 8.22 2.48 10.46
CA LYS A 165 7.59 2.12 11.73
C LYS A 165 7.88 3.11 12.85
N ILE A 166 9.03 3.75 12.82
CA ILE A 166 9.43 4.76 13.82
C ILE A 166 9.18 6.20 13.35
N GLY A 167 8.60 6.38 12.15
CA GLY A 167 8.30 7.68 11.57
C GLY A 167 9.52 8.42 11.02
N ALA A 168 10.62 7.71 10.77
CA ALA A 168 11.77 8.27 10.08
C ALA A 168 11.47 8.42 8.57
N VAL A 169 12.22 9.29 7.90
CA VAL A 169 12.09 9.57 6.46
C VAL A 169 13.20 8.82 5.73
N ILE A 170 12.81 7.95 4.81
CA ILE A 170 13.77 7.20 4.00
C ILE A 170 14.25 8.08 2.86
N ILE A 171 15.57 8.10 2.68
CA ILE A 171 16.23 8.65 1.51
C ILE A 171 16.84 7.45 0.77
N PRO A 172 16.19 6.95 -0.29
CA PRO A 172 16.69 5.81 -1.06
C PRO A 172 17.95 6.17 -1.85
#